data_AF-A0A922WY94-F1
#
_entry.id   AF-A0A922WY94-F1
#
_cell.length_a   1.000
_cell.length_b   1.000
_cell.length_c   1.000
_cell.angle_alpha   90.00
_cell.angle_beta   90.00
_cell.angle_gamma   90.00
#
_symmetry.space_group_name_H-M   'P 1'
#
loop_
_entity.id
_entity.type
_entity.pdbx_description
1 polymer ?
#
loop_
_entity_poly.entity_id
_entity_poly.type
_entity_poly.pdbx_seq_one_letter_code
_entity_poly.pdbx_strand_id
1 'polypeptide(L)'
;MTKIASLRASRAAFSALLLTTSGLAMAQTVPIVQPGAPGQASKVLSAEEATKLAAASYTPEDVAFMQAMILHHQQAVDMRCWSRIAPTPRTCSKSRVGSNRARPMKSPS
;
A
#
# COMPACT_ATOMS: atom_id res chain seq x y z
N MET A 1 -49.21 -8.95 -27.08
CA MET A 1 -48.60 -10.20 -26.56
C MET A 1 -47.10 -10.36 -26.88
N THR A 2 -46.57 -9.77 -27.94
CA THR A 2 -45.17 -9.96 -28.39
C THR A 2 -44.09 -9.26 -27.55
N LYS A 3 -44.37 -8.10 -26.94
CA LYS A 3 -43.40 -7.33 -26.12
C LYS A 3 -42.94 -8.09 -24.85
N ILE A 4 -43.85 -8.81 -24.19
CA ILE A 4 -43.56 -9.54 -22.93
C ILE A 4 -42.62 -10.73 -23.18
N ALA A 5 -42.76 -11.40 -24.32
CA ALA A 5 -41.88 -12.50 -24.73
C ALA A 5 -40.46 -12.00 -25.06
N SER A 6 -40.35 -10.85 -25.74
CA SER A 6 -39.05 -10.21 -26.05
C SER A 6 -38.31 -9.75 -24.78
N LEU A 7 -39.02 -9.14 -23.83
CA LEU A 7 -38.46 -8.74 -22.52
C LEU A 7 -37.98 -9.94 -21.67
N ARG A 8 -38.65 -11.09 -21.77
CA ARG A 8 -38.23 -12.34 -21.08
C ARG A 8 -37.00 -12.97 -21.74
N ALA A 9 -36.95 -12.97 -23.07
CA ALA A 9 -35.80 -13.46 -23.83
C ALA A 9 -34.52 -12.63 -23.57
N SER A 10 -34.64 -11.30 -23.54
CA SER A 10 -33.49 -10.42 -23.25
C SER A 10 -32.97 -10.59 -21.82
N ARG A 11 -33.85 -10.83 -20.83
CA ARG A 11 -33.43 -11.09 -19.44
C ARG A 11 -32.76 -12.46 -19.28
N ALA A 12 -33.23 -13.47 -20.00
CA ALA A 12 -32.62 -14.80 -20.04
C ALA A 12 -31.22 -14.76 -20.71
N ALA A 13 -31.08 -14.03 -21.82
CA ALA A 13 -29.79 -13.86 -22.49
C ALA A 13 -28.78 -13.09 -21.62
N PHE A 14 -29.23 -12.04 -20.93
CA PHE A 14 -28.36 -11.25 -20.06
C PHE A 14 -27.90 -12.03 -18.82
N SER A 15 -28.80 -12.81 -18.20
CA SER A 15 -28.44 -13.69 -17.08
C SER A 15 -27.50 -14.81 -17.51
N ALA A 16 -27.75 -15.45 -18.67
CA ALA A 16 -26.84 -16.45 -19.22
C ALA A 16 -25.44 -15.88 -19.51
N LEU A 17 -25.36 -14.65 -20.05
CA LEU A 17 -24.09 -13.96 -20.28
C LEU A 17 -23.35 -13.68 -18.97
N LEU A 18 -24.04 -13.17 -17.94
CA LEU A 18 -23.46 -12.90 -16.62
C LEU A 18 -22.96 -14.17 -15.89
N LEU A 19 -23.70 -15.28 -16.01
CA LEU A 19 -23.28 -16.55 -15.41
C LEU A 19 -22.05 -17.12 -16.12
N THR A 20 -21.99 -17.02 -17.46
CA THR A 20 -20.87 -17.52 -18.26
C THR A 20 -19.58 -16.74 -18.00
N THR A 21 -19.66 -15.40 -17.89
CA THR A 21 -18.49 -14.56 -17.58
C THR A 21 -18.00 -14.76 -16.14
N SER A 22 -18.89 -15.03 -15.18
CA SER A 22 -18.51 -15.34 -13.79
C SER A 22 -17.73 -16.65 -13.65
N GLY A 23 -18.06 -17.66 -14.46
CA GLY A 23 -17.35 -18.96 -14.45
C GLY A 23 -15.89 -18.89 -14.90
N LEU A 24 -15.57 -17.98 -15.84
CA LEU A 24 -14.19 -17.80 -16.34
C LEU A 24 -13.25 -17.21 -15.28
N ALA A 25 -13.78 -16.47 -14.30
CA ALA A 25 -12.99 -15.83 -13.25
C ALA A 25 -12.47 -16.80 -12.16
N MET A 26 -13.00 -18.03 -12.08
CA MET A 26 -12.63 -19.02 -11.04
C MET A 26 -11.50 -19.97 -11.46
N ALA A 27 -10.96 -19.86 -12.68
CA ALA A 27 -9.94 -20.76 -13.21
C ALA A 27 -8.49 -20.24 -13.05
N GLN A 28 -8.27 -19.13 -12.36
CA GLN A 28 -6.95 -18.53 -12.20
C GLN A 28 -6.20 -19.14 -11.00
N THR A 29 -5.24 -20.01 -11.29
CA THR A 29 -4.28 -20.52 -10.31
C THR A 29 -3.32 -19.39 -9.91
N VAL A 30 -3.47 -18.85 -8.71
CA VAL A 30 -2.57 -17.81 -8.18
C VAL A 30 -1.27 -18.49 -7.73
N PRO A 31 -0.11 -18.19 -8.34
CA PRO A 31 1.16 -18.77 -7.92
C PRO A 31 1.55 -18.25 -6.54
N ILE A 32 1.86 -19.16 -5.62
CA ILE A 32 2.37 -18.80 -4.30
C ILE A 32 3.87 -18.56 -4.44
N VAL A 33 4.31 -17.32 -4.27
CA VAL A 33 5.71 -16.93 -4.42
C VAL A 33 6.30 -16.64 -3.05
N GLN A 34 7.43 -17.28 -2.76
CA GLN A 34 8.27 -16.96 -1.62
C GLN A 34 9.38 -16.00 -2.08
N PRO A 35 9.39 -14.75 -1.58
CA PRO A 35 10.49 -13.83 -1.85
C PRO A 35 11.79 -14.39 -1.28
N GLY A 36 12.87 -14.30 -2.06
CA GLY A 36 14.22 -14.56 -1.54
C GLY A 36 14.73 -13.42 -0.67
N ALA A 37 15.92 -13.60 -0.09
CA ALA A 37 16.66 -12.49 0.52
C ALA A 37 16.95 -11.37 -0.50
N PRO A 38 17.25 -10.14 -0.06
CA PRO A 38 17.60 -9.05 -0.98
C PRO A 38 18.69 -9.47 -1.97
N GLY A 39 18.40 -9.39 -3.28
CA GLY A 39 19.29 -9.81 -4.36
C GLY A 39 19.20 -11.29 -4.78
N GLN A 40 18.36 -12.10 -4.13
CA GLN A 40 18.10 -13.48 -4.51
C GLN A 40 16.81 -13.62 -5.34
N ALA A 41 16.78 -14.62 -6.22
CA ALA A 41 15.60 -14.94 -7.01
C ALA A 41 14.46 -15.49 -6.14
N SER A 42 13.22 -15.15 -6.49
CA SER A 42 12.02 -15.67 -5.81
C SER A 42 11.74 -17.13 -6.20
N LYS A 43 11.22 -17.92 -5.25
CA LYS A 43 10.82 -19.31 -5.48
C LYS A 43 9.30 -19.41 -5.62
N VAL A 44 8.82 -20.18 -6.60
CA VAL A 44 7.40 -20.56 -6.70
C VAL A 44 7.18 -21.85 -5.90
N LEU A 45 6.18 -21.85 -5.03
CA LEU A 45 5.83 -22.97 -4.16
C LEU A 45 4.53 -23.63 -4.62
N SER A 46 4.43 -24.94 -4.44
CA SER A 46 3.15 -25.66 -4.54
C SER A 46 2.26 -25.35 -3.32
N ALA A 47 0.95 -25.58 -3.44
CA ALA A 47 -0.01 -25.33 -2.36
C ALA A 47 0.30 -26.15 -1.09
N GLU A 48 0.75 -27.39 -1.25
CA GLU A 48 1.11 -28.27 -0.14
C GLU A 48 2.37 -27.80 0.58
N GLU A 49 3.39 -27.37 -0.17
CA GLU A 49 4.63 -26.81 0.40
C GLU A 49 4.34 -25.51 1.15
N ALA A 50 3.52 -24.63 0.58
CA ALA A 50 3.11 -23.38 1.23
C ALA A 50 2.37 -23.63 2.55
N THR A 51 1.50 -24.64 2.59
CA THR A 51 0.75 -25.01 3.80
C THR A 51 1.69 -25.54 4.89
N LYS A 52 2.67 -26.38 4.52
CA LYS A 52 3.69 -26.88 5.46
C LYS A 52 4.57 -25.76 6.01
N LEU A 53 4.98 -24.81 5.17
CA LEU A 53 5.73 -23.63 5.58
C LEU A 53 4.92 -22.74 6.53
N ALA A 54 3.63 -22.54 6.27
CA ALA A 54 2.75 -21.77 7.16
C ALA A 54 2.50 -22.45 8.52
N ALA A 55 2.61 -23.78 8.58
CA ALA A 55 2.48 -24.55 9.81
C ALA A 55 3.78 -24.62 10.63
N ALA A 56 4.91 -24.11 10.10
CA ALA A 56 6.17 -24.09 10.83
C ALA A 56 6.09 -23.16 12.06
N SER A 57 6.79 -23.54 13.13
CA SER A 57 6.98 -22.67 14.30
C SER A 57 8.00 -21.57 14.01
N TYR A 58 8.13 -20.61 14.93
CA TYR A 58 9.08 -19.50 14.77
C TYR A 58 10.53 -19.98 14.87
N THR A 59 11.41 -19.28 14.15
CA THR A 59 12.85 -19.47 14.15
C THR A 59 13.55 -18.33 14.92
N PRO A 60 14.81 -18.50 15.35
CA PRO A 60 15.61 -17.40 15.92
C PRO A 60 15.73 -16.20 14.97
N GLU A 61 15.78 -16.46 13.66
CA GLU A 61 15.83 -15.44 12.62
C GLU A 61 14.54 -14.61 12.58
N ASP A 62 13.37 -15.23 12.81
CA ASP A 62 12.10 -14.51 12.92
C ASP A 62 12.10 -13.58 14.13
N VAL A 63 12.67 -14.01 15.25
CA VAL A 63 12.78 -13.17 16.46
C VAL A 63 13.69 -11.98 16.19
N ALA A 64 14.85 -12.20 15.59
CA ALA A 64 15.79 -11.15 15.24
C ALA A 64 15.18 -10.15 14.23
N PHE A 65 14.45 -10.65 13.23
CA PHE A 65 13.72 -9.83 12.27
C PHE A 65 12.68 -8.94 12.96
N MET A 66 11.85 -9.52 13.83
CA MET A 66 10.80 -8.77 14.53
C MET A 66 11.41 -7.72 15.49
N GLN A 67 12.49 -8.05 16.18
CA GLN A 67 13.23 -7.10 17.03
C GLN A 67 13.79 -5.93 16.22
N ALA A 68 14.40 -6.21 15.07
CA ALA A 68 14.88 -5.17 14.16
C ALA A 68 13.73 -4.31 13.62
N MET A 69 12.57 -4.90 13.34
CA MET A 69 11.39 -4.19 12.87
C MET A 69 10.78 -3.25 13.92
N ILE A 70 10.88 -3.57 15.21
CA ILE A 70 10.50 -2.63 16.29
C ILE A 70 11.35 -1.35 16.20
N LEU A 71 12.67 -1.50 16.11
CA LEU A 71 13.59 -0.35 16.00
C LEU A 71 13.35 0.44 14.70
N HIS A 72 13.14 -0.23 13.58
CA HIS A 72 12.80 0.41 12.30
C HIS A 72 11.53 1.27 12.40
N HIS A 73 10.46 0.77 13.04
CA HIS A 73 9.24 1.56 13.20
C HIS A 73 9.41 2.73 14.17
N GLN A 74 10.27 2.59 15.18
CA GLN A 74 10.61 3.71 16.07
C GLN A 74 11.23 4.87 15.29
N GLN A 75 12.08 4.60 14.28
CA GLN A 75 12.64 5.66 13.42
C GLN A 75 11.53 6.49 12.75
N ALA A 76 10.44 5.87 12.31
CA ALA A 76 9.32 6.59 11.70
C ALA A 76 8.58 7.50 12.70
N VAL A 77 8.44 7.06 13.95
CA VAL A 77 7.86 7.88 15.04
C VAL A 77 8.76 9.06 15.36
N ASP A 78 10.07 8.85 15.39
CA ASP A 78 11.06 9.90 15.65
C ASP A 78 11.05 10.93 14.52
N MET A 79 10.97 10.50 13.26
CA MET A 79 10.80 11.40 12.10
C MET A 79 9.52 12.24 12.21
N ARG A 80 8.39 11.64 12.61
CA ARG A 80 7.14 12.37 12.88
C ARG A 80 7.34 13.41 13.99
N CYS A 81 8.07 13.06 15.04
CA CYS A 81 8.36 13.96 16.14
C CYS A 81 9.21 15.15 15.68
N TRP A 82 10.28 14.90 14.92
CA TRP A 82 11.10 15.96 14.32
C TRP A 82 10.29 16.86 13.39
N SER A 83 9.39 16.32 12.59
CA SER A 83 8.49 17.13 11.75
C SER A 83 7.58 18.06 12.56
N ARG A 84 7.25 17.69 13.81
CA ARG A 84 6.40 18.51 14.69
C ARG A 84 7.18 19.59 15.44
N ILE A 85 8.43 19.29 15.81
CA ILE A 85 9.26 20.16 16.67
C ILE A 85 10.17 21.07 15.84
N ALA A 86 10.44 20.73 14.58
CA ALA A 86 11.13 21.64 13.67
C ALA A 86 10.32 22.94 13.59
N PRO A 87 10.87 24.11 14.00
CA PRO A 87 10.25 25.37 13.67
C PRO A 87 10.20 25.38 12.15
N THR A 88 9.00 25.36 11.59
CA THR A 88 8.79 25.40 10.14
C THR A 88 9.76 26.41 9.56
N PRO A 89 10.66 26.02 8.62
CA PRO A 89 11.38 27.02 7.86
C PRO A 89 10.31 27.93 7.27
N ARG A 90 10.33 29.19 7.68
CA ARG A 90 9.48 30.23 7.10
C ARG A 90 9.56 30.06 5.58
N THR A 91 8.41 29.79 4.98
CA THR A 91 8.11 30.00 3.57
C THR A 91 9.00 29.23 2.57
N CYS A 92 8.48 28.13 2.03
CA CYS A 92 8.61 27.93 0.59
C CYS A 92 7.67 28.93 -0.12
N SER A 93 8.03 30.22 -0.05
CA SER A 93 7.37 31.30 -0.80
C SER A 93 8.46 32.32 -1.14
N LYS A 94 9.24 31.99 -2.17
CA LYS A 94 9.91 33.02 -2.99
C LYS A 94 8.92 33.45 -4.08
N SER A 95 7.85 34.12 -3.66
CA SER A 95 7.26 35.17 -4.50
C SER A 95 7.83 36.48 -3.99
N ARG A 96 9.02 36.84 -4.49
CA ARG A 96 9.53 38.21 -4.39
C ARG A 96 8.62 39.10 -5.23
N VAL A 97 7.58 39.66 -4.60
CA VAL A 97 6.88 40.86 -5.09
C VAL A 97 6.67 41.77 -3.89
N GLY A 98 7.00 43.04 -4.09
CA GLY A 98 7.41 44.00 -3.06
C GLY A 98 6.38 44.31 -1.98
N SER A 99 6.91 44.68 -0.80
CA SER A 99 6.24 45.65 0.06
C SER A 99 7.28 46.31 0.96
N ASN A 100 7.58 47.58 0.65
CA ASN A 100 8.29 48.50 1.52
C ASN A 100 7.67 48.48 2.92
N ARG A 101 8.45 48.15 3.95
CA ARG A 101 8.16 48.60 5.31
C ARG A 101 9.45 48.81 6.09
N ALA A 102 9.88 50.06 6.11
CA ALA A 102 10.87 50.57 7.02
C ALA A 102 10.48 50.28 8.48
N ARG A 103 11.43 49.85 9.31
CA ARG A 103 11.39 50.08 10.76
C ARG A 103 12.74 50.67 11.16
N PRO A 104 12.76 51.79 11.91
CA PRO A 104 14.01 52.39 12.37
C PRO A 104 14.61 51.54 13.50
N MET A 105 15.91 51.30 13.41
CA MET A 105 16.72 50.78 14.52
C MET A 105 16.83 51.84 15.60
N LYS A 106 16.40 51.52 16.82
CA LYS A 106 16.78 52.26 18.02
C LYS A 106 18.04 51.59 18.57
N SER A 107 19.16 52.31 18.54
CA SER A 107 20.42 51.90 19.17
C SER A 107 20.29 51.94 20.70
N PRO A 108 20.88 50.98 21.43
CA PRO A 108 21.08 51.15 22.86
C PRO A 108 22.32 52.02 23.11
N SER A 109 22.22 52.87 24.13
CA SER A 109 23.36 53.57 24.77
C SER A 109 24.22 52.60 25.56
#